data_AF-A0AAW9Q5V5-F1
#
_entry.id   AF-A0AAW9Q5V5-F1
#
_cell.length_a   1.000
_cell.length_b   1.000
_cell.length_c   1.000
_cell.angle_alpha   90.00
_cell.angle_beta   90.00
_cell.angle_gamma   90.00
#
_symmetry.space_group_name_H-M   'P 1'
#
loop_
_entity.id
_entity.type
_entity.pdbx_description
1 polymer ?
#
loop_
_entity_poly.entity_id
_entity_poly.type
_entity_poly.pdbx_seq_one_letter_code
_entity_poly.pdbx_strand_id
1 'polypeptide(L)'
;IFLKSLPTLVCIFRDALKNIDLGFDNVVRMDANIPPDWLSQEQLAINQSDINPPKMTAILATHKYYDIERKESSIPIGLDMQLNESEGTNKLFAMAGHLIDSLENGKIFLIDELDARLHPLMTREIISLFNSNETNPNKGQLIFTTHDTNLLSNKFFRRDQVWFTEKDKYGVTHLYSLAEYKVRNDASFESDYIQGRYGAVPFIGDLSHLIG
;
A
#
# COMPACT_ATOMS: atom_id res chain seq x y z
N ILE A 1 10.83 -23.86 -26.88
CA ILE A 1 10.95 -22.42 -26.53
C ILE A 1 10.34 -22.30 -25.14
N PHE A 2 11.19 -22.20 -24.12
CA PHE A 2 10.83 -22.25 -22.71
C PHE A 2 9.93 -21.06 -22.34
N LEU A 3 8.65 -21.31 -22.12
CA LEU A 3 7.83 -20.46 -21.25
C LEU A 3 8.34 -20.72 -19.82
N LYS A 4 9.32 -19.93 -19.36
CA LYS A 4 9.51 -19.75 -17.91
C LYS A 4 8.16 -19.25 -17.42
N SER A 5 7.44 -20.06 -16.63
CA SER A 5 6.26 -19.60 -15.92
C SER A 5 6.65 -18.32 -15.17
N LEU A 6 6.05 -17.19 -15.52
CA LEU A 6 6.19 -15.98 -14.71
C LEU A 6 5.88 -16.40 -13.26
N PRO A 7 6.73 -16.05 -12.28
CA PRO A 7 6.42 -16.34 -10.89
C PRO A 7 5.02 -15.78 -10.61
N THR A 8 4.15 -16.60 -10.02
CA THR A 8 2.82 -16.16 -9.60
C THR A 8 2.97 -14.85 -8.81
N LEU A 9 2.01 -13.95 -8.89
CA LEU A 9 2.09 -12.64 -8.21
C LEU A 9 2.27 -12.80 -6.69
N VAL A 10 1.78 -13.90 -6.14
CA VAL A 10 2.06 -14.41 -4.78
C VAL A 10 3.54 -14.72 -4.52
N CYS A 11 4.26 -15.29 -5.49
CA CYS A 11 5.70 -15.50 -5.40
C CYS A 11 6.45 -14.17 -5.46
N ILE A 12 6.06 -13.24 -6.32
CA ILE A 12 6.64 -11.89 -6.37
C ILE A 12 6.41 -11.16 -5.05
N PHE A 13 5.20 -11.22 -4.50
CA PHE A 13 4.86 -10.63 -3.20
C PHE A 13 5.63 -11.31 -2.07
N ARG A 14 5.72 -12.65 -2.05
CA ARG A 14 6.53 -13.40 -1.09
C ARG A 14 8.00 -13.01 -1.17
N ASP A 15 8.56 -12.89 -2.36
CA ASP A 15 9.96 -12.52 -2.57
C ASP A 15 10.21 -11.07 -2.14
N ALA A 16 9.26 -10.16 -2.41
CA ALA A 16 9.27 -8.81 -1.86
C ALA A 16 9.24 -8.81 -0.31
N LEU A 17 8.36 -9.59 0.31
CA LEU A 17 8.30 -9.72 1.78
C LEU A 17 9.57 -10.33 2.37
N LYS A 18 10.18 -11.32 1.69
CA LYS A 18 11.47 -11.91 2.11
C LYS A 18 12.59 -10.88 2.07
N ASN A 19 12.60 -10.00 1.08
CA ASN A 19 13.59 -8.92 0.97
C ASN A 19 13.40 -7.81 2.03
N ILE A 20 12.23 -7.74 2.66
CA ILE A 20 11.92 -6.75 3.71
C ILE A 20 12.34 -7.25 5.12
N ASP A 21 12.90 -8.46 5.23
CA ASP A 21 13.39 -9.07 6.49
C ASP A 21 12.37 -9.01 7.64
N LEU A 22 11.12 -9.38 7.33
CA LEU A 22 10.03 -9.41 8.31
C LEU A 22 10.04 -10.68 9.19
N GLY A 23 11.08 -11.51 9.11
CA GLY A 23 11.22 -12.71 9.94
C GLY A 23 10.24 -13.85 9.67
N PHE A 24 9.45 -13.80 8.60
CA PHE A 24 8.49 -14.86 8.24
C PHE A 24 9.14 -16.00 7.45
N ASP A 25 8.94 -17.23 7.90
CA ASP A 25 9.47 -18.42 7.23
C ASP A 25 8.62 -18.86 6.03
N ASN A 26 7.29 -18.77 6.16
CA ASN A 26 6.38 -19.05 5.06
C ASN A 26 5.26 -18.02 4.97
N VAL A 27 4.87 -17.72 3.72
CA VAL A 27 3.71 -16.91 3.37
C VAL A 27 2.83 -17.71 2.42
N VAL A 28 1.58 -17.92 2.83
CA VAL A 28 0.58 -18.71 2.11
C VAL A 28 -0.60 -17.82 1.76
N ARG A 29 -1.09 -17.96 0.52
CA ARG A 29 -2.33 -17.35 0.07
C ARG A 29 -3.49 -18.30 0.30
N MET A 30 -4.59 -17.77 0.81
CA MET A 30 -5.86 -18.47 0.94
C MET A 30 -6.96 -17.62 0.30
N ASP A 31 -7.59 -18.15 -0.75
CA ASP A 31 -8.76 -17.51 -1.37
C ASP A 31 -10.03 -18.13 -0.77
N ALA A 32 -10.94 -17.29 -0.28
CA ALA A 32 -12.23 -17.69 0.25
C ALA A 32 -13.36 -16.88 -0.39
N ASN A 33 -14.54 -17.45 -0.52
CA ASN A 33 -15.72 -16.68 -0.92
C ASN A 33 -16.14 -15.79 0.25
N ILE A 34 -16.44 -14.52 -0.03
CA ILE A 34 -16.95 -13.60 0.98
C ILE A 34 -18.38 -14.04 1.33
N PRO A 35 -18.67 -14.27 2.62
CA PRO A 35 -20.03 -14.54 3.07
C PRO A 35 -20.98 -13.40 2.64
N PRO A 36 -22.19 -13.70 2.11
CA PRO A 36 -23.11 -12.66 1.62
C PRO A 36 -23.50 -11.62 2.68
N ASP A 37 -23.47 -11.99 3.95
CA ASP A 37 -23.74 -11.14 5.12
C ASP A 37 -22.65 -10.11 5.41
N TRP A 38 -21.45 -10.25 4.82
CA TRP A 38 -20.35 -9.29 4.95
C TRP A 38 -20.33 -8.24 3.84
N LEU A 39 -21.22 -8.37 2.85
CA LEU A 39 -21.29 -7.46 1.71
C LEU A 39 -22.30 -6.34 1.97
N SER A 40 -21.97 -5.12 1.54
CA SER A 40 -22.94 -4.03 1.54
C SER A 40 -24.06 -4.28 0.52
N GLN A 41 -25.21 -3.62 0.68
CA GLN A 41 -26.32 -3.78 -0.27
C GLN A 41 -25.94 -3.37 -1.71
N GLU A 42 -25.05 -2.40 -1.86
CA GLU A 42 -24.53 -1.96 -3.16
C GLU A 42 -23.64 -3.05 -3.79
N GLN A 43 -22.79 -3.70 -3.00
CA GLN A 43 -21.97 -4.82 -3.46
C GLN A 43 -22.83 -6.03 -3.85
N LEU A 44 -23.89 -6.32 -3.08
CA LEU A 44 -24.84 -7.37 -3.41
C LEU A 44 -25.58 -7.09 -4.72
N ALA A 45 -25.95 -5.83 -4.99
CA ALA A 45 -26.60 -5.43 -6.23
C ALA A 45 -25.68 -5.56 -7.46
N ILE A 46 -24.40 -5.23 -7.33
CA ILE A 46 -23.39 -5.41 -8.40
C ILE A 46 -23.12 -6.91 -8.65
N ASN A 47 -23.10 -7.74 -7.60
CA ASN A 47 -22.83 -9.17 -7.71
C ASN A 47 -24.02 -9.98 -8.25
N GLN A 48 -25.25 -9.46 -8.23
CA GLN A 48 -26.38 -10.17 -8.88
C GLN A 48 -26.19 -10.29 -10.41
N SER A 49 -25.36 -9.44 -11.02
CA SER A 49 -24.98 -9.51 -12.43
C SER A 49 -23.84 -10.52 -12.72
N ASP A 50 -23.04 -10.88 -11.73
CA ASP A 50 -21.90 -11.80 -11.87
C ASP A 50 -22.20 -13.14 -11.18
N ILE A 51 -22.10 -14.25 -11.91
CA ILE A 51 -22.51 -15.59 -11.44
C ILE A 51 -21.64 -16.12 -10.28
N ASN A 52 -20.53 -15.46 -9.93
CA ASN A 52 -19.61 -15.90 -8.89
C ASN A 52 -19.58 -14.93 -7.70
N PRO A 53 -19.68 -15.42 -6.45
CA PRO A 53 -19.54 -14.58 -5.27
C PRO A 53 -18.15 -13.93 -5.23
N PRO A 54 -18.04 -12.70 -4.71
CA PRO A 54 -16.76 -12.02 -4.58
C PRO A 54 -15.83 -12.84 -3.69
N LYS A 55 -14.57 -12.94 -4.12
CA LYS A 55 -13.53 -13.68 -3.39
C LYS A 55 -12.71 -12.71 -2.55
N MET A 56 -12.37 -13.13 -1.35
CA MET A 56 -11.38 -12.49 -0.49
C MET A 56 -10.10 -13.29 -0.55
N THR A 57 -9.00 -12.59 -0.83
CA THR A 57 -7.65 -13.12 -0.72
C THR A 57 -7.14 -12.82 0.68
N ALA A 58 -6.86 -13.84 1.49
CA ALA A 58 -6.17 -13.71 2.76
C ALA A 58 -4.72 -14.17 2.62
N ILE A 59 -3.81 -13.46 3.30
CA ILE A 59 -2.39 -13.81 3.36
C ILE A 59 -2.07 -14.24 4.78
N LEU A 60 -1.55 -15.46 4.92
CA LEU A 60 -1.17 -16.07 6.19
C LEU A 60 0.34 -16.19 6.25
N ALA A 61 0.92 -15.79 7.38
CA ALA A 61 2.33 -15.90 7.68
C ALA A 61 2.57 -16.90 8.80
N THR A 62 3.70 -17.62 8.76
CA THR A 62 4.12 -18.51 9.86
C THR A 62 5.58 -18.27 10.22
N HIS A 63 5.89 -18.30 11.52
CA HIS A 63 7.26 -18.30 12.04
C HIS A 63 7.66 -19.68 12.55
N LYS A 64 8.94 -20.01 12.38
CA LYS A 64 9.64 -21.08 13.07
C LYS A 64 10.04 -20.60 14.45
N TYR A 65 9.61 -21.33 15.46
CA TYR A 65 10.01 -21.06 16.82
C TYR A 65 11.24 -21.88 17.18
N TYR A 66 12.16 -21.28 17.94
CA TYR A 66 13.31 -21.99 18.49
C TYR A 66 13.22 -21.98 20.02
N ASP A 67 13.34 -23.17 20.61
CA ASP A 67 13.51 -23.39 22.06
C ASP A 67 14.75 -22.63 22.59
N ILE A 68 14.87 -22.44 23.91
CA ILE A 68 16.06 -21.91 24.61
C ILE A 68 17.40 -22.58 24.21
N GLU A 69 17.36 -23.84 23.75
CA GLU A 69 18.46 -24.63 23.19
C GLU A 69 18.67 -24.42 21.68
N ARG A 70 17.94 -23.47 21.06
CA ARG A 70 17.91 -23.21 19.61
C ARG A 70 17.45 -24.40 18.75
N LYS A 71 16.67 -25.32 19.31
CA LYS A 71 16.00 -26.38 18.52
C LYS A 71 14.68 -25.85 17.98
N GLU A 72 14.42 -26.12 16.70
CA GLU A 72 13.14 -25.80 16.06
C GLU A 72 12.01 -26.53 16.80
N SER A 73 11.12 -25.77 17.44
CA SER A 73 9.94 -26.30 18.10
C SER A 73 8.95 -26.75 17.03
N SER A 74 8.54 -28.01 17.09
CA SER A 74 7.59 -28.61 16.15
C SER A 74 6.14 -28.20 16.41
N ILE A 75 5.88 -27.36 17.41
CA ILE A 75 4.54 -26.92 17.78
C ILE A 75 4.30 -25.55 17.16
N PRO A 76 3.43 -25.43 16.13
CA PRO A 76 2.96 -24.14 15.68
C PRO A 76 2.14 -23.52 16.82
N ILE A 77 2.77 -22.66 17.62
CA ILE A 77 2.04 -21.78 18.51
C ILE A 77 1.38 -20.77 17.59
N GLY A 78 0.05 -20.80 17.51
CA GLY A 78 -0.72 -19.79 16.79
C GLY A 78 -0.48 -18.45 17.45
N LEU A 79 0.53 -17.72 16.98
CA LEU A 79 0.77 -16.35 17.39
C LEU A 79 -0.37 -15.53 16.78
N ASP A 80 -1.08 -14.83 17.65
CA ASP A 80 -1.92 -13.74 17.21
C ASP A 80 -1.00 -12.68 16.59
N MET A 81 -1.10 -12.48 15.27
CA MET A 81 -0.28 -11.49 14.56
C MET A 81 -0.48 -10.10 15.18
N GLN A 82 -1.70 -9.77 15.61
CA GLN A 82 -1.98 -8.45 16.19
C GLN A 82 -1.20 -8.20 17.49
N LEU A 83 -0.94 -9.25 18.27
CA LEU A 83 -0.26 -9.14 19.56
C LEU A 83 1.26 -9.27 19.47
N ASN A 84 1.78 -9.94 18.43
CA ASN A 84 3.18 -10.33 18.37
C ASN A 84 3.97 -9.67 17.23
N GLU A 85 3.29 -9.11 16.23
CA GLU A 85 3.93 -8.42 15.11
C GLU A 85 3.93 -6.90 15.26
N SER A 86 4.86 -6.24 14.56
CA SER A 86 4.88 -4.78 14.50
C SER A 86 3.58 -4.24 13.87
N GLU A 87 3.19 -3.02 14.22
CA GLU A 87 2.01 -2.40 13.61
C GLU A 87 2.12 -2.28 12.08
N GLY A 88 3.35 -2.06 11.56
CA GLY A 88 3.61 -2.00 10.13
C GLY A 88 3.44 -3.34 9.45
N THR A 89 3.90 -4.42 10.08
CA THR A 89 3.69 -5.79 9.60
C THR A 89 2.19 -6.12 9.57
N ASN A 90 1.48 -5.85 10.65
CA ASN A 90 0.04 -6.08 10.73
C ASN A 90 -0.73 -5.32 9.65
N LYS A 91 -0.37 -4.06 9.40
CA LYS A 91 -0.97 -3.25 8.33
C LYS A 91 -0.67 -3.85 6.94
N LEU A 92 0.57 -4.28 6.69
CA LEU A 92 0.97 -4.87 5.41
C LEU A 92 0.19 -6.15 5.12
N PHE A 93 0.04 -7.05 6.09
CA PHE A 93 -0.73 -8.28 5.92
C PHE A 93 -2.23 -8.00 5.77
N ALA A 94 -2.77 -7.02 6.48
CA ALA A 94 -4.16 -6.59 6.32
C ALA A 94 -4.44 -6.08 4.89
N MET A 95 -3.50 -5.37 4.27
CA MET A 95 -3.66 -4.87 2.89
C MET A 95 -3.19 -5.84 1.80
N ALA A 96 -2.38 -6.85 2.12
CA ALA A 96 -1.73 -7.74 1.15
C ALA A 96 -2.73 -8.43 0.21
N GLY A 97 -3.87 -8.86 0.73
CA GLY A 97 -4.95 -9.46 -0.05
C GLY A 97 -5.47 -8.52 -1.15
N HIS A 98 -5.73 -7.27 -0.79
CA HIS A 98 -6.21 -6.24 -1.72
C HIS A 98 -5.15 -5.84 -2.74
N LEU A 99 -3.87 -5.74 -2.32
CA LEU A 99 -2.76 -5.46 -3.22
C LEU A 99 -2.64 -6.55 -4.30
N ILE A 100 -2.63 -7.81 -3.90
CA ILE A 100 -2.53 -8.96 -4.81
C ILE A 100 -3.74 -9.02 -5.74
N ASP A 101 -4.96 -8.92 -5.19
CA ASP A 101 -6.19 -8.94 -5.99
C ASP A 101 -6.22 -7.82 -7.04
N SER A 102 -5.71 -6.64 -6.69
CA SER A 102 -5.66 -5.51 -7.62
C SER A 102 -4.64 -5.70 -8.74
N LEU A 103 -3.46 -6.22 -8.43
CA LEU A 103 -2.42 -6.51 -9.42
C LEU A 103 -2.80 -7.70 -10.32
N GLU A 104 -3.48 -8.71 -9.79
CA GLU A 104 -3.89 -9.90 -10.55
C GLU A 104 -5.15 -9.67 -11.40
N ASN A 105 -6.13 -8.93 -10.88
CA ASN A 105 -7.43 -8.77 -11.54
C ASN A 105 -7.65 -7.36 -12.12
N GLY A 106 -6.63 -6.50 -12.09
CA GLY A 106 -6.71 -5.16 -12.66
C GLY A 106 -7.68 -4.23 -11.91
N LYS A 107 -7.88 -4.48 -10.61
CA LYS A 107 -8.83 -3.70 -9.80
C LYS A 107 -8.19 -2.40 -9.28
N ILE A 108 -9.05 -1.51 -8.79
CA ILE A 108 -8.66 -0.28 -8.12
C ILE A 108 -8.61 -0.56 -6.62
N PHE A 109 -7.46 -0.30 -5.99
CA PHE A 109 -7.29 -0.29 -4.55
C PHE A 109 -7.17 1.14 -4.05
N LEU A 110 -8.11 1.53 -3.18
CA LEU A 110 -8.10 2.82 -2.50
C LEU A 110 -7.66 2.63 -1.06
N ILE A 111 -6.66 3.39 -0.61
CA ILE A 111 -6.16 3.31 0.76
C ILE A 111 -5.81 4.71 1.28
N ASP A 112 -6.35 5.04 2.44
CA ASP A 112 -6.01 6.28 3.15
C ASP A 112 -4.72 6.07 3.95
N GLU A 113 -3.88 7.11 3.99
CA GLU A 113 -2.59 7.18 4.68
C GLU A 113 -1.75 5.90 4.46
N LEU A 114 -1.35 5.62 3.22
CA LEU A 114 -0.59 4.40 2.91
C LEU A 114 0.68 4.30 3.76
N ASP A 115 1.35 5.42 3.99
CA ASP A 115 2.55 5.59 4.81
C ASP A 115 2.32 5.37 6.32
N ALA A 116 1.09 5.49 6.84
CA ALA A 116 0.84 5.33 8.26
C ALA A 116 1.34 3.96 8.76
N ARG A 117 2.24 3.95 9.74
CA ARG A 117 2.84 2.73 10.35
C ARG A 117 3.71 1.88 9.41
N LEU A 118 3.83 2.22 8.12
CA LEU A 118 4.77 1.56 7.21
C LEU A 118 6.08 2.33 7.17
N HIS A 119 7.19 1.58 7.11
CA HIS A 119 8.48 2.16 6.81
C HIS A 119 8.46 2.72 5.37
N PRO A 120 9.00 3.94 5.10
CA PRO A 120 8.96 4.56 3.77
C PRO A 120 9.45 3.68 2.62
N LEU A 121 10.45 2.84 2.87
CA LEU A 121 10.95 1.87 1.88
C LEU A 121 9.88 0.85 1.48
N MET A 122 9.06 0.37 2.41
CA MET A 122 7.97 -0.56 2.10
C MET A 122 6.91 0.11 1.23
N THR A 123 6.52 1.34 1.57
CA THR A 123 5.59 2.13 0.76
C THR A 123 6.10 2.31 -0.67
N ARG A 124 7.40 2.60 -0.83
CA ARG A 124 8.04 2.72 -2.14
C ARG A 124 8.02 1.42 -2.94
N GLU A 125 8.26 0.28 -2.30
CA GLU A 125 8.17 -1.02 -2.98
C GLU A 125 6.73 -1.35 -3.39
N ILE A 126 5.74 -1.03 -2.58
CA ILE A 126 4.33 -1.19 -2.97
C ILE A 126 4.03 -0.35 -4.22
N ILE A 127 4.46 0.91 -4.24
CA ILE A 127 4.28 1.80 -5.41
C ILE A 127 5.02 1.25 -6.65
N SER A 128 6.23 0.71 -6.48
CA SER A 128 7.03 0.15 -7.57
C SER A 128 6.32 -1.03 -8.26
N LEU A 129 5.64 -1.87 -7.47
CA LEU A 129 4.84 -2.99 -7.99
C LEU A 129 3.73 -2.53 -8.94
N PHE A 130 3.04 -1.43 -8.63
CA PHE A 130 1.96 -0.90 -9.48
C PHE A 130 2.46 -0.17 -10.72
N ASN A 131 3.67 0.40 -10.66
CA ASN A 131 4.29 1.15 -11.76
C ASN A 131 5.08 0.30 -12.76
N SER A 132 5.25 -1.01 -12.51
CA SER A 132 5.96 -1.92 -13.41
C SER A 132 5.02 -2.79 -14.24
N ASN A 133 5.26 -2.85 -15.56
CA ASN A 133 4.50 -3.74 -16.46
C ASN A 133 4.76 -5.23 -16.20
N GLU A 134 5.89 -5.57 -15.57
CA GLU A 134 6.21 -6.96 -15.23
C GLU A 134 5.39 -7.44 -14.03
N THR A 135 5.22 -6.59 -13.02
CA THR A 135 4.52 -6.92 -11.77
C THR A 135 3.04 -6.51 -11.80
N ASN A 136 2.65 -5.58 -12.65
CA ASN A 136 1.27 -5.12 -12.86
C ASN A 136 0.81 -5.28 -14.33
N PRO A 137 0.85 -6.49 -14.92
CA PRO A 137 0.46 -6.72 -16.31
C PRO A 137 -1.04 -6.46 -16.56
N ASN A 138 -1.86 -6.58 -15.52
CA ASN A 138 -3.32 -6.40 -15.60
C ASN A 138 -3.77 -4.96 -15.32
N LYS A 139 -2.83 -4.03 -15.14
CA LYS A 139 -3.10 -2.58 -14.97
C LYS A 139 -4.01 -2.26 -13.79
N GLY A 140 -3.80 -2.94 -12.66
CA GLY A 140 -4.38 -2.55 -11.39
C GLY A 140 -3.98 -1.13 -11.02
N GLN A 141 -4.84 -0.44 -10.26
CA GLN A 141 -4.62 0.94 -9.86
C GLN A 141 -4.53 1.04 -8.35
N LEU A 142 -3.53 1.77 -7.86
CA LEU A 142 -3.39 2.13 -6.47
C LEU A 142 -3.65 3.64 -6.32
N ILE A 143 -4.69 4.00 -5.58
CA ILE A 143 -5.01 5.39 -5.22
C ILE A 143 -4.82 5.50 -3.72
N PHE A 144 -3.97 6.43 -3.30
CA PHE A 144 -3.67 6.60 -1.89
C PHE A 144 -3.40 8.05 -1.52
N THR A 145 -3.56 8.33 -0.23
CA THR A 145 -3.12 9.58 0.40
C THR A 145 -1.88 9.30 1.25
N THR A 146 -1.05 10.32 1.45
CA THR A 146 0.19 10.21 2.23
C THR A 146 0.56 11.57 2.81
N HIS A 147 1.21 11.55 3.98
CA HIS A 147 1.85 12.73 4.56
C HIS A 147 3.37 12.70 4.36
N ASP A 148 3.95 11.55 4.00
CA ASP A 148 5.37 11.41 3.69
C ASP A 148 5.80 12.15 2.41
N THR A 149 6.52 13.27 2.57
CA THR A 149 7.08 14.05 1.46
C THR A 149 8.19 13.34 0.72
N ASN A 150 8.85 12.34 1.32
CA ASN A 150 9.93 11.59 0.66
C ASN A 150 9.42 10.78 -0.54
N LEU A 151 8.12 10.52 -0.61
CA LEU A 151 7.48 9.87 -1.76
C LEU A 151 7.32 10.83 -2.94
N LEU A 152 7.32 12.15 -2.70
CA LEU A 152 7.10 13.18 -3.70
C LEU A 152 8.33 13.35 -4.61
N SER A 153 8.50 12.43 -5.55
CA SER A 153 9.65 12.37 -6.44
C SER A 153 9.27 12.09 -7.88
N ASN A 154 9.92 12.80 -8.81
CA ASN A 154 9.83 12.55 -10.26
C ASN A 154 10.38 11.17 -10.69
N LYS A 155 11.06 10.45 -9.78
CA LYS A 155 11.52 9.07 -10.00
C LYS A 155 10.41 8.04 -9.83
N PHE A 156 9.43 8.32 -8.97
CA PHE A 156 8.34 7.40 -8.65
C PHE A 156 7.03 7.79 -9.30
N PHE A 157 6.80 9.09 -9.48
CA PHE A 157 5.55 9.61 -9.99
C PHE A 157 5.77 10.53 -11.19
N ARG A 158 4.87 10.39 -12.17
CA ARG A 158 4.64 11.44 -13.14
C ARG A 158 3.83 12.56 -12.51
N ARG A 159 3.89 13.76 -13.11
CA ARG A 159 3.17 14.94 -12.61
C ARG A 159 1.66 14.76 -12.54
N ASP A 160 1.08 14.00 -13.48
CA ASP A 160 -0.36 13.69 -13.52
C ASP A 160 -0.80 12.69 -12.45
N GLN A 161 0.15 11.98 -11.82
CA GLN A 161 -0.11 11.04 -10.73
C GLN A 161 -0.04 11.70 -9.34
N VAL A 162 0.40 12.96 -9.26
CA VAL A 162 0.50 13.71 -8.01
C VAL A 162 -0.60 14.75 -7.94
N TRP A 163 -1.34 14.69 -6.84
CA TRP A 163 -2.45 15.60 -6.54
C TRP A 163 -2.29 16.15 -5.14
N PHE A 164 -2.51 17.44 -4.97
CA PHE A 164 -2.44 18.12 -3.68
C PHE A 164 -3.85 18.48 -3.21
N THR A 165 -4.03 18.47 -1.90
CA THR A 165 -5.25 18.97 -1.26
C THR A 165 -4.90 20.16 -0.37
N GLU A 166 -5.66 21.23 -0.50
CA GLU A 166 -5.47 22.45 0.29
C GLU A 166 -6.82 22.95 0.79
N LYS A 167 -6.90 23.32 2.07
CA LYS A 167 -8.10 23.93 2.64
C LYS A 167 -7.95 25.44 2.61
N ASP A 168 -8.97 26.12 2.09
CA ASP A 168 -9.05 27.57 2.18
C ASP A 168 -9.44 28.04 3.59
N LYS A 169 -9.44 29.37 3.78
CA LYS A 169 -9.83 30.01 5.05
C LYS A 169 -11.30 29.81 5.44
N TYR A 170 -12.13 29.32 4.53
CA TYR A 170 -13.54 29.00 4.76
C TYR A 170 -13.77 27.50 5.00
N GLY A 171 -12.70 26.69 4.99
CA GLY A 171 -12.75 25.24 5.21
C GLY A 171 -13.07 24.42 3.94
N VAL A 172 -13.10 25.05 2.77
CA VAL A 172 -13.32 24.36 1.48
C VAL A 172 -12.02 23.70 1.04
N THR A 173 -12.06 22.40 0.73
CA THR A 173 -10.92 21.66 0.18
C THR A 173 -10.85 21.84 -1.33
N HIS A 174 -9.73 22.34 -1.81
CA HIS A 174 -9.34 22.36 -3.22
C HIS A 174 -8.41 21.19 -3.51
N LEU A 175 -8.66 20.54 -4.64
CA LEU A 175 -7.86 19.42 -5.15
C LEU A 175 -7.31 19.83 -6.53
N TYR A 176 -6.00 19.73 -6.72
CA TYR A 176 -5.33 20.12 -7.96
C TYR A 176 -4.11 19.24 -8.26
N SER A 177 -3.79 19.08 -9.54
CA SER A 177 -2.68 18.24 -9.97
C SER A 177 -1.36 19.00 -10.10
N LEU A 178 -0.25 18.33 -9.79
CA LEU A 178 1.09 18.85 -10.11
C LEU A 178 1.27 19.11 -11.62
N ALA A 179 0.52 18.40 -12.48
CA ALA A 179 0.53 18.62 -13.93
C ALA A 179 0.04 20.01 -14.36
N GLU A 180 -0.70 20.71 -13.51
CA GLU A 180 -1.19 22.08 -13.77
C GLU A 180 -0.05 23.12 -13.62
N TYR A 181 1.04 22.75 -12.95
CA TYR A 181 2.21 23.61 -12.75
C TYR A 181 3.25 23.43 -13.86
N LYS A 182 3.89 24.55 -14.25
CA LYS A 182 5.03 24.55 -15.18
C LYS A 182 6.32 24.14 -14.48
N VAL A 183 6.40 22.87 -14.12
CA VAL A 183 7.57 22.27 -13.46
C VAL A 183 8.58 21.80 -14.52
N ARG A 184 9.88 22.09 -14.32
CA ARG A 184 10.92 21.53 -15.19
C ARG A 184 11.04 20.02 -14.98
N ASN A 185 11.40 19.28 -16.02
CA ASN A 185 11.51 17.81 -15.93
C ASN A 185 12.56 17.35 -14.90
N ASP A 186 13.57 18.17 -14.61
CA ASP A 186 14.66 17.91 -13.66
C ASP A 186 14.40 18.47 -12.24
N ALA A 187 13.24 19.08 -12.00
CA ALA A 187 12.94 19.65 -10.69
C ALA A 187 12.67 18.56 -9.64
N SER A 188 13.13 18.81 -8.41
CA SER A 188 12.79 17.98 -7.25
C SER A 188 11.41 18.37 -6.74
N PHE A 189 10.43 17.49 -6.91
CA PHE A 189 9.05 17.76 -6.48
C PHE A 189 8.98 18.01 -4.97
N GLU A 190 9.67 17.21 -4.15
CA GLU A 190 9.75 17.41 -2.70
C GLU A 190 10.32 18.78 -2.33
N SER A 191 11.45 19.20 -2.92
CA SER A 191 12.09 20.46 -2.56
C SER A 191 11.20 21.66 -2.92
N ASP A 192 10.58 21.64 -4.09
CA ASP A 192 9.65 22.68 -4.52
C ASP A 192 8.38 22.71 -3.66
N TYR A 193 7.89 21.54 -3.22
CA TYR A 193 6.79 21.45 -2.26
C TYR A 193 7.17 22.07 -0.93
N ILE A 194 8.30 21.69 -0.32
CA ILE A 194 8.76 22.24 0.98
C ILE A 194 8.96 23.77 0.91
N GLN A 195 9.38 24.30 -0.24
CA GLN A 195 9.50 25.75 -0.47
C GLN A 195 8.15 26.47 -0.67
N GLY A 196 7.02 25.75 -0.65
CA GLY A 196 5.69 26.31 -0.82
C GLY A 196 5.29 26.60 -2.26
N ARG A 197 6.04 26.11 -3.27
CA ARG A 197 5.78 26.44 -4.68
C ARG A 197 4.49 25.85 -5.22
N TYR A 198 4.05 24.74 -4.62
CA TYR A 198 2.82 24.06 -5.00
C TYR A 198 1.65 24.39 -4.09
N GLY A 199 1.80 25.26 -3.08
CA GLY A 199 0.79 25.40 -2.03
C GLY A 199 0.75 24.17 -1.12
N ALA A 200 -0.38 23.96 -0.43
CA ALA A 200 -0.63 22.82 0.47
C ALA A 200 0.39 22.56 1.60
N VAL A 201 1.41 23.40 1.78
CA VAL A 201 2.36 23.32 2.89
C VAL A 201 1.71 23.85 4.17
N PRO A 202 1.79 23.12 5.30
CA PRO A 202 1.28 23.62 6.58
C PRO A 202 1.97 24.92 6.99
N PHE A 203 1.20 25.96 7.29
CA PHE A 203 1.73 27.16 7.94
C PHE A 203 1.94 26.88 9.42
N ILE A 204 3.14 26.41 9.76
CA ILE A 204 3.59 26.30 11.15
C ILE A 204 4.07 27.70 11.54
N GLY A 205 3.17 28.51 12.12
CA GLY A 205 3.53 29.80 12.70
C GLY A 205 4.54 29.64 13.84
N ASP A 206 4.91 30.74 14.50
CA ASP A 206 5.79 30.67 15.66
C ASP A 206 5.08 29.99 16.84
N LEU A 207 5.40 28.71 17.04
CA LEU A 207 4.87 27.87 18.12
C LEU A 207 5.32 28.36 19.52
N SER A 208 6.32 29.24 19.62
CA SER A 208 6.75 29.81 20.90
C SER A 208 5.65 30.64 21.57
N HIS A 209 4.68 31.15 20.81
CA HIS A 209 3.51 31.84 21.35
C HIS A 209 2.52 30.91 22.09
N LEU A 210 2.63 29.58 21.93
CA LEU A 210 1.78 28.60 22.66
C LEU A 210 2.31 28.25 24.05
N ILE A 211 3.57 28.58 24.34
CA ILE A 211 4.25 28.29 25.62
C ILE A 211 4.50 29.57 26.44
N GLY A 212 3.65 30.59 26.25
CA GLY A 212 3.63 31.81 27.08
C GLY A 212 3.18 31.53 28.50
#